data_AF-K1ZS18-F1
#
_entry.id   AF-K1ZS18-F1
#
_cell.length_a   1.000
_cell.length_b   1.000
_cell.length_c   1.000
_cell.angle_alpha   90.00
_cell.angle_beta   90.00
_cell.angle_gamma   90.00
#
_symmetry.space_group_name_H-M   'P 1'
#
loop_
_entity.id
_entity.type
_entity.pdbx_description
1 polymer ?
#
loop_
_entity_poly.entity_id
_entity_poly.type
_entity_poly.pdbx_seq_one_letter_code
_entity_poly.pdbx_strand_id
1 'polypeptide(L)'
;MPYLIPHIILGFYLMATLLYLLRTIYDRPALTALGLRLVFGAALAQTCFLIWHFVKIRGAWPHGYFEFFQLTSLLLAYAFIGLCFIKRFYRSGVLFLVTIVLFNALSYVQHTWASNHLEGLSLFTQQAHIAVSFLCLLFYSLAAIITILFLSSERQIKHKQISSLLAKLPALTTLETLQHKTMSLGFVFLTLVIVSGTLFSKLQTGHYFDWHQGKQHGSLFCWFYFALLFCVKSSKKMHGHRSIVYSLFGLILLVLLFFIGFI
;
A
#
# COMPACT_ATOMS: atom_id res chain seq x y z
N MET A 1 15.55 22.61 -9.63
CA MET A 1 16.28 21.98 -8.51
C MET A 1 15.41 21.39 -7.36
N PRO A 2 14.06 21.41 -7.30
CA PRO A 2 13.33 20.88 -6.13
C PRO A 2 13.20 19.33 -6.09
N TYR A 3 13.64 18.60 -7.13
CA TYR A 3 13.49 17.14 -7.21
C TYR A 3 14.68 16.35 -6.65
N LEU A 4 15.77 17.01 -6.25
CA LEU A 4 16.95 16.34 -5.68
C LEU A 4 16.66 15.64 -4.34
N ILE A 5 15.84 16.24 -3.48
CA ILE A 5 15.55 15.73 -2.13
C ILE A 5 14.81 14.38 -2.20
N PRO A 6 13.72 14.22 -3.00
CA PRO A 6 13.08 12.93 -3.22
C PRO A 6 14.04 11.85 -3.74
N HIS A 7 14.93 12.17 -4.68
CA HIS A 7 15.90 11.19 -5.21
C HIS A 7 16.88 10.71 -4.14
N ILE A 8 17.31 11.60 -3.24
CA ILE A 8 18.15 11.23 -2.10
C ILE A 8 17.38 10.30 -1.15
N ILE A 9 16.10 10.60 -0.86
CA ILE A 9 15.23 9.75 -0.04
C ILE A 9 15.06 8.36 -0.67
N LEU A 10 14.83 8.29 -1.98
CA LEU A 10 14.77 7.04 -2.72
C LEU A 10 16.09 6.25 -2.58
N GLY A 11 17.23 6.94 -2.70
CA GLY A 11 18.56 6.36 -2.49
C GLY A 11 18.73 5.75 -1.10
N PHE A 12 18.23 6.42 -0.05
CA PHE A 12 18.24 5.86 1.30
C PHE A 12 17.34 4.62 1.44
N TYR A 13 16.15 4.61 0.85
CA TYR A 13 15.29 3.42 0.85
C TYR A 13 15.90 2.26 0.06
N LEU A 14 16.55 2.53 -1.08
CA LEU A 14 17.29 1.53 -1.86
C LEU A 14 18.46 0.94 -1.06
N MET A 15 19.25 1.80 -0.39
CA MET A 15 20.34 1.36 0.47
C MET A 15 19.82 0.51 1.64
N ALA A 16 18.73 0.91 2.28
CA ALA A 16 18.09 0.11 3.33
C ALA A 16 17.61 -1.25 2.80
N THR A 17 17.05 -1.29 1.57
CA THR A 17 16.65 -2.53 0.90
C THR A 17 17.85 -3.45 0.67
N LEU A 18 18.97 -2.89 0.19
CA LEU A 18 20.21 -3.63 -0.04
C LEU A 18 20.77 -4.21 1.26
N LEU A 19 20.79 -3.45 2.36
CA LEU A 19 21.21 -3.96 3.67
C LEU A 19 20.31 -5.10 4.17
N TYR A 20 19.00 -5.00 3.93
CA TYR A 20 18.04 -6.04 4.28
C TYR A 20 18.22 -7.30 3.42
N LEU A 21 18.55 -7.16 2.13
CA LEU A 21 18.92 -8.28 1.26
C LEU A 21 20.23 -8.93 1.71
N LEU A 22 21.29 -8.15 1.95
CA LEU A 22 22.56 -8.67 2.48
C LEU A 22 22.34 -9.41 3.80
N ARG A 23 21.45 -8.92 4.65
CA ARG A 23 21.09 -9.60 5.90
C ARG A 23 20.41 -10.95 5.65
N THR A 24 19.65 -11.14 4.58
CA THR A 24 19.10 -12.47 4.25
C THR A 24 20.18 -13.48 3.84
N ILE A 25 21.33 -13.01 3.33
CA ILE A 25 22.45 -13.85 2.92
C ILE A 25 23.41 -14.12 4.09
N TYR A 26 23.77 -13.08 4.85
CA TYR A 26 24.84 -13.13 5.86
C TYR A 26 24.35 -13.27 7.32
N ASP A 27 23.03 -13.19 7.57
CA ASP A 27 22.34 -13.27 8.88
C ASP A 27 22.97 -12.43 10.02
N ARG A 28 23.61 -11.31 9.67
CA ARG A 28 24.23 -10.38 10.64
C ARG A 28 23.17 -9.43 11.24
N PRO A 29 22.99 -9.39 12.57
CA PRO A 29 22.01 -8.50 13.20
C PRO A 29 22.35 -7.01 13.03
N ALA A 30 23.64 -6.66 12.90
CA ALA A 30 24.09 -5.29 12.66
C ALA A 30 23.50 -4.69 11.37
N LEU A 31 23.38 -5.48 10.30
CA LEU A 31 22.79 -5.04 9.03
C LEU A 31 21.31 -4.67 9.19
N THR A 32 20.60 -5.35 10.10
CA THR A 32 19.20 -5.04 10.42
C THR A 32 19.08 -3.73 11.17
N ALA A 33 19.93 -3.52 12.17
CA ALA A 33 19.92 -2.31 12.96
C ALA A 33 20.26 -1.08 12.10
N LEU A 34 21.28 -1.21 11.23
CA LEU A 34 21.63 -0.17 10.26
C LEU A 34 20.51 0.08 9.26
N GLY A 35 19.95 -0.98 8.67
CA GLY A 35 18.81 -0.86 7.75
C GLY A 35 17.63 -0.13 8.40
N LEU A 36 17.23 -0.53 9.61
CA LEU A 36 16.10 0.11 10.31
C LEU A 36 16.37 1.58 10.64
N ARG A 37 17.60 1.93 11.03
CA ARG A 37 18.01 3.33 11.26
C ARG A 37 17.92 4.15 9.97
N LEU A 38 18.35 3.59 8.83
CA LEU A 38 18.22 4.25 7.54
C LEU A 38 16.77 4.46 7.14
N VAL A 39 15.90 3.46 7.35
CA VAL A 39 14.45 3.59 7.07
C VAL A 39 13.83 4.66 7.93
N PHE A 40 14.17 4.71 9.22
CA PHE A 40 13.69 5.74 10.14
C PHE A 40 14.15 7.13 9.71
N GLY A 41 15.44 7.29 9.39
CA GLY A 41 15.99 8.54 8.88
C GLY A 41 15.36 8.98 7.56
N ALA A 42 15.15 8.04 6.62
CA ALA A 42 14.50 8.30 5.34
C ALA A 42 13.03 8.72 5.51
N ALA A 43 12.28 8.08 6.41
CA ALA A 43 10.90 8.44 6.72
C ALA A 43 10.79 9.83 7.36
N LEU A 44 11.73 10.19 8.24
CA LEU A 44 11.81 11.54 8.81
C LEU A 44 12.17 12.59 7.74
N ALA A 45 13.15 12.31 6.89
CA ALA A 45 13.49 13.21 5.78
C ALA A 45 12.30 13.38 4.82
N GLN A 46 11.57 12.30 4.53
CA GLN A 46 10.40 12.31 3.66
C GLN A 46 9.22 13.06 4.27
N THR A 47 8.99 12.97 5.59
CA THR A 47 7.98 13.81 6.27
C THR A 47 8.35 15.28 6.18
N CYS A 48 9.60 15.65 6.50
CA CYS A 48 10.05 17.03 6.37
C CYS A 48 9.88 17.56 4.94
N PHE A 49 10.25 16.75 3.93
CA PHE A 49 10.07 17.10 2.52
C PHE A 49 8.59 17.31 2.17
N LEU A 50 7.70 16.38 2.55
CA LEU A 50 6.27 16.50 2.24
C LEU A 50 5.63 17.69 2.95
N ILE A 51 5.98 17.95 4.21
CA ILE A 51 5.51 19.13 4.94
C ILE A 51 5.94 20.41 4.22
N TRP A 52 7.22 20.52 3.85
CA TRP A 52 7.74 21.66 3.09
C TRP A 52 7.03 21.83 1.74
N HIS A 53 6.81 20.73 1.02
CA HIS A 53 6.11 20.71 -0.26
C HIS A 53 4.66 21.20 -0.13
N PHE A 54 3.93 20.72 0.88
CA PHE A 54 2.55 21.15 1.14
C PHE A 54 2.45 22.62 1.57
N VAL A 55 3.38 23.11 2.40
CA VAL A 55 3.43 24.53 2.78
C VAL A 55 3.69 25.39 1.54
N LYS A 56 4.59 24.97 0.65
CA LYS A 56 4.93 25.71 -0.58
C LYS A 56 3.76 25.77 -1.57
N ILE A 57 2.95 24.72 -1.64
CA ILE A 57 1.73 24.66 -2.47
C ILE A 57 0.54 25.36 -1.78
N ARG A 58 0.79 26.13 -0.70
CA ARG A 58 -0.21 26.89 0.08
C ARG A 58 -1.36 26.02 0.62
N GLY A 59 -1.07 24.77 0.97
CA GLY A 59 -2.08 23.87 1.53
C GLY A 59 -3.16 23.42 0.53
N ALA A 60 -2.98 23.66 -0.78
CA ALA A 60 -3.78 22.94 -1.76
C ALA A 60 -3.43 21.44 -1.59
N TRP A 61 -4.46 20.63 -1.37
CA TRP A 61 -4.31 19.21 -1.15
C TRP A 61 -3.60 18.54 -2.33
N PRO A 62 -2.91 17.42 -2.09
CA PRO A 62 -2.21 16.71 -3.15
C PRO A 62 -3.20 16.26 -4.23
N HIS A 63 -3.15 16.90 -5.39
CA HIS A 63 -3.96 16.54 -6.56
C HIS A 63 -3.15 15.71 -7.57
N GLY A 64 -1.82 15.68 -7.41
CA GLY A 64 -0.91 14.95 -8.27
C GLY A 64 -0.69 13.51 -7.82
N TYR A 65 -0.41 12.66 -8.81
CA TYR A 65 0.02 11.28 -8.58
C TYR A 65 1.37 11.19 -7.85
N PHE A 66 2.20 12.23 -7.96
CA PHE A 66 3.49 12.30 -7.28
C PHE A 66 3.32 12.28 -5.75
N GLU A 67 2.56 13.23 -5.21
CA GLU A 67 2.26 13.28 -3.78
C GLU A 67 1.53 12.02 -3.35
N PHE A 68 0.71 11.47 -4.26
CA PHE A 68 -0.06 10.28 -3.97
C PHE A 68 0.83 9.10 -3.57
N PHE A 69 1.76 8.73 -4.45
CA PHE A 69 2.65 7.62 -4.14
C PHE A 69 3.70 7.94 -3.07
N GLN A 70 4.13 9.20 -2.95
CA GLN A 70 5.04 9.61 -1.87
C GLN A 70 4.38 9.41 -0.50
N LEU A 71 3.13 9.85 -0.32
CA LEU A 71 2.39 9.64 0.94
C LEU A 71 2.15 8.16 1.24
N THR A 72 1.76 7.36 0.23
CA THR A 72 1.58 5.91 0.43
C THR A 72 2.89 5.23 0.85
N SER A 73 4.02 5.58 0.21
CA SER A 73 5.33 5.03 0.58
C SER A 73 5.73 5.40 2.02
N LEU A 74 5.43 6.64 2.45
CA LEU A 74 5.70 7.11 3.80
C LEU A 74 4.85 6.37 4.86
N LEU A 75 3.55 6.22 4.61
CA LEU A 75 2.65 5.50 5.52
C LEU A 75 3.03 4.02 5.63
N LEU A 76 3.47 3.39 4.54
CA LEU A 76 4.02 2.04 4.57
C LEU A 76 5.32 1.96 5.38
N ALA A 77 6.20 2.97 5.29
CA ALA A 77 7.41 3.04 6.11
C ALA A 77 7.06 3.13 7.61
N TYR A 78 6.11 3.99 7.99
CA TYR A 78 5.65 4.06 9.38
C TYR A 78 4.95 2.80 9.85
N ALA A 79 4.11 2.18 9.01
CA ALA A 79 3.48 0.90 9.33
C ALA A 79 4.53 -0.20 9.54
N PHE A 80 5.57 -0.25 8.70
CA PHE A 80 6.68 -1.18 8.85
C PHE A 80 7.45 -0.95 10.16
N ILE A 81 7.80 0.30 10.47
CA ILE A 81 8.47 0.68 11.71
C ILE A 81 7.60 0.28 12.92
N GLY A 82 6.31 0.60 12.90
CA GLY A 82 5.36 0.25 13.96
C GLY A 82 5.23 -1.26 14.15
N LEU A 83 5.13 -2.04 13.08
CA LEU A 83 5.11 -3.51 13.14
C LEU A 83 6.43 -4.10 13.66
N CYS A 84 7.57 -3.47 13.35
CA CYS A 84 8.86 -3.85 13.94
C CYS A 84 8.87 -3.65 15.46
N PHE A 85 8.34 -2.53 15.95
CA PHE A 85 8.26 -2.26 17.40
C PHE A 85 7.25 -3.15 18.13
N ILE A 86 6.03 -3.31 17.60
CA ILE A 86 4.94 -4.00 18.31
C ILE A 86 5.07 -5.53 18.20
N LYS A 87 5.42 -6.03 17.02
CA LYS A 87 5.33 -7.46 16.68
C LYS A 87 6.67 -8.08 16.29
N ARG A 88 7.78 -7.34 16.43
CA ARG A 88 9.15 -7.80 16.16
C ARG A 88 9.36 -8.36 14.74
N PHE A 89 8.69 -7.79 13.74
CA PHE A 89 8.77 -8.16 12.30
C PHE A 89 10.12 -7.83 11.63
N TYR A 90 11.23 -7.83 12.37
CA TYR A 90 12.51 -7.35 11.88
C TYR A 90 12.99 -8.08 10.62
N ARG A 91 12.64 -9.36 10.40
CA ARG A 91 13.09 -10.16 9.24
C ARG A 91 12.25 -10.02 7.98
N SER A 92 11.00 -9.55 8.07
CA SER A 92 10.13 -9.36 6.90
C SER A 92 10.36 -8.05 6.15
N GLY A 93 11.33 -7.24 6.60
CA GLY A 93 11.49 -5.87 6.10
C GLY A 93 11.84 -5.77 4.63
N VAL A 94 12.42 -6.81 4.00
CA VAL A 94 12.67 -6.79 2.55
C VAL A 94 11.39 -6.55 1.76
N LEU A 95 10.28 -7.24 2.10
CA LEU A 95 9.03 -7.09 1.36
C LEU A 95 8.43 -5.69 1.53
N PHE A 96 8.43 -5.17 2.77
CA PHE A 96 8.00 -3.79 3.02
C PHE A 96 8.86 -2.79 2.25
N LEU A 97 10.18 -2.95 2.27
CA LEU A 97 11.11 -2.02 1.64
C LEU A 97 11.00 -2.04 0.12
N VAL A 98 10.85 -3.22 -0.50
CA VAL A 98 10.60 -3.33 -1.94
C VAL A 98 9.30 -2.60 -2.32
N THR A 99 8.23 -2.77 -1.54
CA THR A 99 6.97 -2.05 -1.79
C THR A 99 7.10 -0.53 -1.59
N ILE A 100 7.83 -0.08 -0.55
CA ILE A 100 8.10 1.34 -0.29
C ILE A 100 8.89 1.96 -1.45
N VAL A 101 9.97 1.29 -1.88
CA VAL A 101 10.79 1.71 -3.03
C VAL A 101 9.97 1.74 -4.31
N LEU A 102 9.11 0.74 -4.55
CA LEU A 102 8.25 0.69 -5.73
C LEU A 102 7.31 1.89 -5.79
N PHE A 103 6.62 2.22 -4.70
CA PHE A 103 5.77 3.40 -4.66
C PHE A 103 6.57 4.69 -4.82
N ASN A 104 7.72 4.80 -4.16
CA ASN A 104 8.57 5.97 -4.32
C ASN A 104 9.04 6.11 -5.79
N ALA A 105 9.42 5.02 -6.46
CA ALA A 105 9.81 5.00 -7.87
C ALA A 105 8.64 5.39 -8.80
N LEU A 106 7.44 4.86 -8.57
CA LEU A 106 6.23 5.19 -9.34
C LEU A 106 5.87 6.67 -9.27
N SER A 107 6.17 7.34 -8.16
CA SER A 107 5.93 8.79 -8.03
C SER A 107 6.64 9.62 -9.11
N TYR A 108 7.82 9.17 -9.59
CA TYR A 108 8.58 9.88 -10.62
C TYR A 108 8.06 9.61 -12.03
N VAL A 109 7.60 8.38 -12.29
CA VAL A 109 7.08 7.99 -13.61
C VAL A 109 5.80 8.76 -13.94
N GLN A 110 4.98 9.07 -12.93
CA GLN A 110 3.70 9.75 -13.13
C GLN A 110 3.77 11.29 -13.08
N HIS A 111 4.93 11.88 -12.74
CA HIS A 111 5.12 13.33 -12.80
C HIS A 111 4.98 13.88 -14.25
N THR A 112 5.16 13.05 -15.27
CA THR A 112 5.03 13.44 -16.68
C THR A 112 3.59 13.42 -17.19
N TRP A 113 2.64 12.86 -16.43
CA TRP A 113 1.23 12.75 -16.78
C TRP A 113 0.45 13.84 -16.06
N ALA A 114 0.70 15.09 -16.45
CA ALA A 114 0.00 16.25 -15.91
C ALA A 114 -1.50 16.14 -16.23
N SER A 115 -2.33 16.01 -15.19
CA SER A 115 -3.77 16.12 -15.31
C SER A 115 -4.14 17.58 -15.55
N ASN A 116 -4.95 17.80 -16.59
CA ASN A 116 -5.55 19.09 -16.89
C ASN A 116 -6.26 19.63 -15.65
N HIS A 117 -5.97 20.89 -15.33
CA HIS A 117 -6.55 21.59 -14.19
C HIS A 117 -8.05 21.74 -14.45
N LEU A 118 -8.88 21.04 -13.67
CA LEU A 118 -10.31 21.29 -13.64
C LEU A 118 -10.56 22.30 -12.52
N GLU A 119 -10.55 23.58 -12.89
CA GLU A 119 -11.10 24.64 -12.05
C GLU A 119 -12.62 24.43 -11.92
N GLY A 120 -13.09 24.14 -10.71
CA GLY A 120 -14.52 24.00 -10.45
C GLY A 120 -14.88 23.56 -9.03
N LEU A 121 -16.01 24.13 -8.56
CA LEU A 121 -16.84 23.97 -7.36
C LEU A 121 -16.72 22.75 -6.40
N SER A 122 -15.93 21.70 -6.63
CA SER A 122 -15.94 20.46 -5.82
C SER A 122 -14.62 20.13 -5.10
N LEU A 123 -13.79 21.13 -4.78
CA LEU A 123 -12.52 20.96 -4.07
C LEU A 123 -12.65 20.04 -2.85
N PHE A 124 -13.69 20.20 -2.03
CA PHE A 124 -13.90 19.35 -0.85
C PHE A 124 -14.17 17.88 -1.21
N THR A 125 -15.07 17.61 -2.15
CA THR A 125 -15.41 16.23 -2.56
C THR A 125 -14.23 15.54 -3.22
N GLN A 126 -13.47 16.26 -4.05
CA GLN A 126 -12.24 15.76 -4.65
C GLN A 126 -11.19 15.41 -3.59
N GLN A 127 -10.97 16.31 -2.63
CA GLN A 127 -10.02 16.10 -1.52
C GLN A 127 -10.41 14.91 -0.66
N ALA A 128 -11.70 14.80 -0.31
CA ALA A 128 -12.22 13.66 0.44
C ALA A 128 -12.04 12.34 -0.32
N HIS A 129 -12.34 12.32 -1.63
CA HIS A 129 -12.15 11.13 -2.47
C HIS A 129 -10.68 10.69 -2.52
N ILE A 130 -9.77 11.64 -2.71
CA ILE A 130 -8.32 11.39 -2.72
C ILE A 130 -7.85 10.87 -1.35
N ALA A 131 -8.27 11.50 -0.25
CA ALA A 131 -7.95 11.09 1.13
C ALA A 131 -8.37 9.65 1.44
N VAL A 132 -9.59 9.28 1.03
CA VAL A 132 -10.11 7.93 1.23
C VAL A 132 -9.39 6.92 0.32
N SER A 133 -9.06 7.32 -0.91
CA SER A 133 -8.30 6.48 -1.86
C SER A 133 -6.90 6.13 -1.33
N PHE A 134 -6.25 7.06 -0.61
CA PHE A 134 -4.99 6.79 0.08
C PHE A 134 -5.09 5.68 1.10
N LEU A 135 -6.08 5.79 1.98
CA LEU A 135 -6.27 4.81 3.05
C LEU A 135 -6.60 3.45 2.47
N CYS A 136 -7.45 3.41 1.44
CA CYS A 136 -7.75 2.19 0.68
C CYS A 136 -6.46 1.52 0.16
N LEU A 137 -5.62 2.28 -0.57
CA LEU A 137 -4.37 1.76 -1.12
C LEU A 137 -3.40 1.29 -0.04
N LEU A 138 -3.27 2.02 1.07
CA LEU A 138 -2.43 1.65 2.20
C LEU A 138 -2.82 0.29 2.77
N PHE A 139 -4.12 0.11 3.09
CA PHE A 139 -4.59 -1.13 3.71
C PHE A 139 -4.48 -2.33 2.77
N TYR A 140 -4.77 -2.18 1.48
CA TYR A 140 -4.59 -3.25 0.50
C TYR A 140 -3.10 -3.57 0.25
N SER A 141 -2.21 -2.58 0.26
CA SER A 141 -0.76 -2.81 0.17
C SER A 141 -0.25 -3.59 1.38
N LEU A 142 -0.68 -3.23 2.59
CA LEU A 142 -0.37 -3.99 3.80
C LEU A 142 -0.91 -5.42 3.72
N ALA A 143 -2.16 -5.59 3.29
CA ALA A 143 -2.77 -6.91 3.12
C ALA A 143 -1.99 -7.78 2.12
N ALA A 144 -1.48 -7.20 1.03
CA ALA A 144 -0.65 -7.91 0.05
C ALA A 144 0.68 -8.37 0.65
N ILE A 145 1.38 -7.51 1.39
CA ILE A 145 2.64 -7.88 2.07
C ILE A 145 2.39 -9.01 3.07
N ILE A 146 1.35 -8.92 3.89
CA ILE A 146 1.01 -9.95 4.89
C ILE A 146 0.62 -11.28 4.21
N THR A 147 -0.10 -11.21 3.10
CA THR A 147 -0.49 -12.39 2.30
C THR A 147 0.74 -13.14 1.77
N ILE A 148 1.72 -12.41 1.21
CA ILE A 148 2.99 -12.99 0.73
C ILE A 148 3.78 -13.59 1.91
N LEU A 149 3.83 -12.89 3.05
CA LEU A 149 4.48 -13.39 4.26
C LEU A 149 3.85 -14.68 4.77
N PHE A 150 2.52 -14.77 4.80
CA PHE A 150 1.80 -15.98 5.19
C PHE A 150 2.17 -17.15 4.28
N LEU A 151 2.06 -16.98 2.96
CA LEU A 151 2.31 -18.06 1.99
C LEU A 151 3.78 -18.51 2.01
N SER A 152 4.72 -17.58 2.15
CA SER A 152 6.15 -17.90 2.30
C SER A 152 6.42 -18.69 3.58
N SER A 153 5.84 -18.26 4.71
CA SER A 153 5.98 -18.94 6.00
C SER A 153 5.38 -20.34 5.97
N GLU A 154 4.20 -20.48 5.38
CA GLU A 154 3.51 -21.77 5.25
C GLU A 154 4.30 -22.75 4.37
N ARG A 155 4.83 -22.30 3.23
CA ARG A 155 5.64 -23.12 2.32
C ARG A 155 6.88 -23.66 3.04
N GLN A 156 7.59 -22.82 3.78
CA GLN A 156 8.81 -23.24 4.49
C GLN A 156 8.52 -24.25 5.61
N ILE A 157 7.40 -24.10 6.34
CA ILE A 157 6.95 -25.09 7.35
C ILE A 157 6.65 -26.43 6.68
N LYS A 158 5.90 -26.43 5.56
CA LYS A 158 5.54 -27.67 4.84
C LYS A 158 6.77 -28.43 4.32
N HIS A 159 7.80 -27.71 3.87
CA HIS A 159 9.03 -28.32 3.36
C HIS A 159 10.09 -28.61 4.44
N LYS A 160 9.76 -28.46 5.73
CA LYS A 160 10.69 -28.61 6.87
C LYS A 160 11.97 -27.77 6.73
N GLN A 161 11.94 -26.74 5.89
CA GLN A 161 13.04 -25.80 5.72
C GLN A 161 12.88 -24.75 6.81
N ILE A 162 13.28 -25.11 8.03
CA ILE A 162 13.43 -24.15 9.14
C ILE A 162 14.70 -23.33 8.82
N SER A 163 14.61 -22.50 7.79
CA SER A 163 15.59 -21.47 7.56
C SER A 163 15.61 -20.56 8.79
N SER A 164 16.76 -19.92 9.09
CA SER A 164 16.85 -19.00 10.23
C SER A 164 15.73 -17.93 10.17
N LEU A 165 15.17 -17.64 8.99
CA LEU A 165 14.05 -16.73 8.76
C LEU A 165 12.80 -17.06 9.60
N LEU A 166 12.49 -18.34 9.82
CA LEU A 166 11.27 -18.79 10.50
C LEU A 166 11.36 -18.77 12.03
N ALA A 167 12.57 -18.78 12.60
CA ALA A 167 12.78 -18.85 14.06
C ALA A 167 12.21 -17.63 14.82
N LYS A 168 11.81 -16.55 14.12
CA LYS A 168 11.27 -15.31 14.72
C LYS A 168 10.13 -14.66 13.92
N LEU A 169 9.54 -15.33 12.94
CA LEU A 169 8.32 -14.84 12.31
C LEU A 169 7.12 -15.11 13.23
N PRO A 170 6.13 -14.21 13.29
CA PRO A 170 4.97 -14.42 14.14
C PRO A 170 4.12 -15.56 13.57
N ALA A 171 3.39 -16.27 14.44
CA ALA A 171 2.69 -17.51 14.08
C ALA A 171 1.74 -17.33 12.88
N LEU A 172 1.51 -18.39 12.08
CA LEU A 172 0.62 -18.34 10.91
C LEU A 172 -0.78 -17.76 11.24
N THR A 173 -1.31 -18.09 12.43
CA THR A 173 -2.58 -17.54 12.94
C THR A 173 -2.53 -16.02 13.13
N THR A 174 -1.40 -15.47 13.56
CA THR A 174 -1.24 -14.01 13.71
C THR A 174 -1.16 -13.32 12.35
N LEU A 175 -0.52 -13.94 11.35
CA LEU A 175 -0.48 -13.42 9.98
C LEU A 175 -1.86 -13.47 9.34
N GLU A 176 -2.61 -14.56 9.53
CA GLU A 176 -3.99 -14.69 9.05
C GLU A 176 -4.92 -13.63 9.67
N THR A 177 -4.84 -13.42 10.98
CA THR A 177 -5.66 -12.40 11.66
C THR A 177 -5.29 -10.98 11.26
N LEU A 178 -3.99 -10.68 11.11
CA LEU A 178 -3.52 -9.40 10.57
C LEU A 178 -4.04 -9.19 9.15
N GLN A 179 -3.90 -10.19 8.28
CA GLN A 179 -4.36 -10.15 6.90
C GLN A 179 -5.87 -9.88 6.85
N HIS A 180 -6.66 -10.61 7.63
CA HIS A 180 -8.10 -10.42 7.67
C HIS A 180 -8.49 -9.01 8.14
N LYS A 181 -7.83 -8.49 9.17
CA LYS A 181 -8.09 -7.13 9.69
C LYS A 181 -7.73 -6.05 8.67
N THR A 182 -6.54 -6.12 8.08
CA THR A 182 -6.11 -5.13 7.07
C THR A 182 -6.99 -5.20 5.82
N MET A 183 -7.39 -6.42 5.42
CA MET A 183 -8.27 -6.61 4.26
C MET A 183 -9.67 -6.05 4.51
N SER A 184 -10.22 -6.25 5.71
CA SER A 184 -11.53 -5.72 6.09
C SER A 184 -11.53 -4.20 6.14
N LEU A 185 -10.48 -3.58 6.69
CA LEU A 185 -10.29 -2.13 6.65
C LEU A 185 -10.20 -1.63 5.20
N GLY A 186 -9.39 -2.29 4.36
CA GLY A 186 -9.29 -1.98 2.94
C GLY A 186 -10.65 -1.97 2.24
N PHE A 187 -11.53 -2.94 2.53
CA PHE A 187 -12.87 -3.01 1.96
C PHE A 187 -13.81 -1.89 2.42
N VAL A 188 -13.74 -1.49 3.69
CA VAL A 188 -14.48 -0.32 4.19
C VAL A 188 -14.05 0.93 3.43
N PHE A 189 -12.74 1.14 3.29
CA PHE A 189 -12.23 2.29 2.53
C PHE A 189 -12.56 2.17 1.03
N LEU A 190 -12.54 0.99 0.43
CA LEU A 190 -12.97 0.79 -0.97
C LEU A 190 -14.43 1.23 -1.18
N THR A 191 -15.31 0.89 -0.24
CA THR A 191 -16.71 1.32 -0.29
C THR A 191 -16.81 2.85 -0.25
N LEU A 192 -16.04 3.49 0.62
CA LEU A 192 -15.97 4.95 0.69
C LEU A 192 -15.36 5.56 -0.59
N VAL A 193 -14.38 4.91 -1.24
CA VAL A 193 -13.82 5.35 -2.53
C VAL A 193 -14.90 5.35 -3.59
N ILE A 194 -15.70 4.28 -3.68
CA ILE A 194 -16.78 4.18 -4.67
C ILE A 194 -17.84 5.26 -4.43
N VAL A 195 -18.30 5.42 -3.18
CA VAL A 195 -19.32 6.44 -2.84
C VAL A 195 -18.81 7.86 -3.08
N SER A 196 -17.59 8.17 -2.65
CA SER A 196 -17.00 9.50 -2.91
C SER A 196 -16.71 9.74 -4.38
N GLY A 197 -16.36 8.68 -5.14
CA GLY A 197 -16.10 8.74 -6.57
C GLY A 197 -17.36 9.00 -7.39
N THR A 198 -18.49 8.37 -7.05
CA THR A 198 -19.79 8.64 -7.73
C THR A 198 -20.32 10.03 -7.42
N LEU A 199 -20.13 10.53 -6.19
CA LEU A 199 -20.43 11.92 -5.83
C LEU A 199 -19.57 12.91 -6.63
N PHE A 200 -18.27 12.62 -6.76
CA PHE A 200 -17.37 13.44 -7.57
C PHE A 200 -17.77 13.44 -9.05
N SER A 201 -18.08 12.27 -9.62
CA SER A 201 -18.59 12.11 -10.99
C SER A 201 -19.80 13.00 -11.23
N LYS A 202 -20.80 12.96 -10.33
CA LYS A 202 -22.00 13.79 -10.46
C LYS A 202 -21.68 15.28 -10.50
N LEU A 203 -20.72 15.74 -9.69
CA LEU A 203 -20.34 17.15 -9.66
C LEU A 203 -19.59 17.60 -10.93
N GLN A 204 -18.93 16.67 -11.63
CA GLN A 204 -18.17 16.99 -12.84
C GLN A 204 -18.98 16.83 -14.12
N THR A 205 -19.71 15.72 -14.26
CA THR A 205 -20.40 15.36 -15.51
C THR A 205 -21.92 15.49 -15.40
N GLY A 206 -22.45 15.78 -14.22
CA GLY A 206 -23.89 15.81 -13.94
C GLY A 206 -24.50 14.42 -13.72
N HIS A 207 -23.75 13.34 -14.01
CA HIS A 207 -24.20 11.96 -13.91
C HIS A 207 -23.45 11.22 -12.78
N TYR A 208 -24.18 10.46 -11.96
CA TYR A 208 -23.58 9.63 -10.90
C TYR A 208 -22.72 8.49 -11.45
N PHE A 209 -23.05 8.03 -12.65
CA PHE A 209 -22.45 6.86 -13.26
C PHE A 209 -22.31 7.12 -14.76
N ASP A 210 -21.06 7.29 -15.21
CA ASP A 210 -20.75 7.44 -16.63
C ASP A 210 -20.32 6.09 -17.18
N TRP A 211 -21.24 5.43 -17.88
CA TRP A 211 -21.02 4.14 -18.55
C TRP A 211 -19.86 4.17 -19.56
N HIS A 212 -19.42 5.34 -19.99
CA HIS A 212 -18.28 5.53 -20.89
C HIS A 212 -16.92 5.50 -20.19
N GLN A 213 -16.88 5.57 -18.85
CA GLN A 213 -15.63 5.58 -18.08
C GLN A 213 -15.37 4.19 -17.45
N GLY A 214 -14.48 3.40 -18.07
CA GLY A 214 -14.13 2.03 -17.63
C GLY A 214 -13.69 1.91 -16.16
N LYS A 215 -13.17 3.00 -15.57
CA LYS A 215 -12.72 3.08 -14.17
C LYS A 215 -13.81 2.72 -13.15
N GLN A 216 -15.05 3.15 -13.38
CA GLN A 216 -16.14 2.93 -12.41
C GLN A 216 -16.54 1.44 -12.35
N HIS A 217 -16.54 0.75 -13.50
CA HIS A 217 -16.87 -0.68 -13.59
C HIS A 217 -15.87 -1.58 -12.87
N GLY A 218 -14.57 -1.32 -13.02
CA GLY A 218 -13.53 -2.12 -12.38
C GLY A 218 -13.63 -2.07 -10.84
N SER A 219 -13.87 -0.89 -10.29
CA SER A 219 -14.01 -0.72 -8.83
C SER A 219 -15.23 -1.47 -8.26
N LEU A 220 -16.38 -1.44 -8.95
CA LEU A 220 -17.58 -2.18 -8.55
C LEU A 220 -17.37 -3.69 -8.63
N PHE A 221 -16.70 -4.17 -9.69
CA PHE A 221 -16.37 -5.59 -9.82
C PHE A 221 -15.49 -6.08 -8.67
N CYS A 222 -14.43 -5.33 -8.33
CA CYS A 222 -13.60 -5.60 -7.15
C CYS A 222 -14.42 -5.59 -5.86
N TRP A 223 -15.34 -4.63 -5.71
CA TRP A 223 -16.18 -4.53 -4.53
C TRP A 223 -17.08 -5.75 -4.37
N PHE A 224 -17.76 -6.19 -5.45
CA PHE A 224 -18.57 -7.41 -5.43
C PHE A 224 -17.74 -8.65 -5.09
N TYR A 225 -16.54 -8.77 -5.68
CA TYR A 225 -15.63 -9.87 -5.37
C TYR A 225 -15.28 -9.92 -3.88
N PHE A 226 -14.87 -8.78 -3.29
CA PHE A 226 -14.51 -8.73 -1.88
C PHE A 226 -15.71 -8.92 -0.96
N ALA A 227 -16.87 -8.35 -1.30
CA ALA A 227 -18.11 -8.55 -0.55
C ALA A 227 -18.47 -10.04 -0.47
N LEU A 228 -18.45 -10.75 -1.61
CA LEU A 228 -18.70 -12.19 -1.66
C LEU A 228 -17.66 -12.96 -0.85
N LEU A 229 -16.38 -12.62 -0.99
CA LEU A 229 -15.29 -13.23 -0.24
C LEU A 229 -15.49 -13.08 1.28
N PHE A 230 -15.93 -11.92 1.76
CA PHE A 230 -16.25 -11.71 3.18
C PHE A 230 -17.49 -12.49 3.64
N CYS A 231 -18.55 -12.56 2.82
CA CYS A 231 -19.73 -13.38 3.13
C CYS A 231 -19.36 -14.86 3.31
N VAL A 232 -18.52 -15.40 2.42
CA VAL A 232 -18.07 -16.79 2.51
C VAL A 232 -17.17 -17.02 3.73
N LYS A 233 -16.27 -16.07 4.05
CA LYS A 233 -15.44 -16.14 5.26
C LYS A 233 -16.25 -16.06 6.55
N SER A 234 -17.27 -15.20 6.60
CA SER A 234 -18.16 -15.08 7.76
C SER A 234 -18.92 -16.37 8.06
N SER A 235 -19.13 -17.22 7.05
CA SER A 235 -19.77 -18.53 7.18
C SER A 235 -18.86 -19.60 7.81
N LYS A 236 -17.67 -19.25 8.33
CA LYS A 236 -16.65 -20.15 8.93
C LYS A 236 -16.16 -21.30 8.03
N LYS A 237 -16.53 -21.32 6.75
CA LYS A 237 -16.16 -22.39 5.80
C LYS A 237 -14.72 -22.28 5.30
N MET A 238 -14.06 -21.14 5.51
CA MET A 238 -12.74 -20.85 4.93
C MET A 238 -11.77 -20.28 5.96
N HIS A 239 -10.76 -21.08 6.33
CA HIS A 239 -9.67 -20.70 7.22
C HIS A 239 -8.32 -21.13 6.65
N GLY A 240 -7.25 -20.55 7.16
CA GLY A 240 -5.87 -20.86 6.81
C GLY A 240 -5.55 -20.59 5.34
N HIS A 241 -4.82 -21.51 4.71
CA HIS A 241 -4.31 -21.39 3.34
C HIS A 241 -5.35 -20.91 2.31
N ARG A 242 -6.51 -21.57 2.28
CA ARG A 242 -7.56 -21.26 1.30
C ARG A 242 -7.99 -19.80 1.43
N SER A 243 -8.29 -19.35 2.65
CA SER A 243 -8.69 -17.97 2.96
C SER A 243 -7.68 -16.94 2.42
N ILE A 244 -6.39 -17.22 2.57
CA ILE A 244 -5.30 -16.34 2.13
C ILE A 244 -5.16 -16.35 0.60
N VAL A 245 -5.25 -17.51 -0.06
CA VAL A 245 -5.16 -17.63 -1.52
C VAL A 245 -6.30 -16.88 -2.24
N TYR A 246 -7.54 -17.01 -1.79
CA TYR A 246 -8.64 -16.22 -2.39
C TYR A 246 -8.46 -14.72 -2.16
N SER A 247 -7.90 -14.32 -1.02
CA SER A 247 -7.60 -12.91 -0.78
C SER A 247 -6.49 -12.40 -1.71
N LEU A 248 -5.46 -13.24 -1.97
CA LEU A 248 -4.41 -12.93 -2.95
C LEU A 248 -4.99 -12.73 -4.34
N PHE A 249 -5.90 -13.61 -4.78
CA PHE A 249 -6.56 -13.47 -6.07
C PHE A 249 -7.31 -12.14 -6.19
N GLY A 250 -8.06 -11.76 -5.15
CA GLY A 250 -8.73 -10.46 -5.12
C GLY A 250 -7.77 -9.27 -5.15
N LEU A 251 -6.62 -9.36 -4.46
CA LEU A 251 -5.58 -8.33 -4.51
C LEU A 251 -4.96 -8.20 -5.89
N ILE A 252 -4.67 -9.31 -6.57
CA ILE A 252 -4.15 -9.31 -7.94
C ILE A 252 -5.18 -8.68 -8.89
N LEU A 253 -6.45 -9.08 -8.75
CA LEU A 253 -7.55 -8.52 -9.53
C LEU A 253 -7.68 -7.00 -9.32
N LEU A 254 -7.57 -6.52 -8.08
CA LEU A 254 -7.57 -5.10 -7.75
C LEU A 254 -6.43 -4.34 -8.45
N VAL A 255 -5.22 -4.89 -8.42
CA VAL A 255 -4.05 -4.28 -9.08
C VAL A 255 -4.25 -4.24 -10.60
N LEU A 256 -4.69 -5.35 -11.20
CA LEU A 256 -4.96 -5.40 -12.64
C LEU A 256 -6.00 -4.37 -13.06
N LEU A 257 -7.12 -4.29 -12.34
CA LEU A 257 -8.19 -3.33 -12.65
C LEU A 257 -7.77 -1.88 -12.39
N PHE A 258 -6.90 -1.63 -11.42
CA PHE A 258 -6.30 -0.31 -11.21
C PHE A 258 -5.44 0.11 -12.41
N PHE A 259 -4.61 -0.78 -12.96
CA PHE A 259 -3.80 -0.49 -14.15
C PHE A 259 -4.62 -0.39 -15.43
N ILE A 260 -5.62 -1.27 -15.62
CA ILE A 260 -6.51 -1.23 -16.77
C ILE A 260 -7.34 0.05 -16.75
N GLY A 261 -7.85 0.46 -15.58
CA GLY A 261 -8.57 1.73 -15.45
C GLY A 261 -7.67 2.94 -15.68
N PHE A 262 -6.34 2.80 -15.62
CA PHE A 262 -5.40 3.89 -15.90
C PHE A 262 -5.17 4.11 -17.41
N ILE A 263 -5.46 3.11 -18.24
CA ILE A 263 -5.36 3.15 -19.72
C ILE A 263 -6.69 3.63 -20.30
#